data_AF-A0A2C6ANA8-F1
#
_entry.id   AF-A0A2C6ANA8-F1
#
_cell.length_a   1.000
_cell.length_b   1.000
_cell.length_c   1.000
_cell.angle_alpha   90.00
_cell.angle_beta   90.00
_cell.angle_gamma   90.00
#
_symmetry.space_group_name_H-M   'P 1'
#
loop_
_entity.id
_entity.type
_entity.pdbx_description
1 polymer ?
#
loop_
_entity_poly.entity_id
_entity_poly.type
_entity_poly.pdbx_seq_one_letter_code
_entity_poly.pdbx_strand_id
1 'polypeptide(L)'
;MRKFLVTLILMLFIVFSITNAHPFKNDKELQDFYAQIDKEVDMELKKDYLKLFAQRRFNLRKIESESFFIRIFEDDEYRFTINDRLFEKVVKKNVFDNKFIILTSYYPSATKMAVMCLGKGLYNKWC
;
A
#
# COMPACT_ATOMS: atom_id res chain seq x y z
N MET A 1 37.87 23.62 3.78
CA MET A 1 36.94 23.03 4.78
C MET A 1 35.57 22.70 4.19
N ARG A 2 34.82 23.68 3.63
CA ARG A 2 33.43 23.48 3.18
C ARG A 2 33.24 22.41 2.08
N LYS A 3 34.16 22.33 1.10
CA LYS A 3 34.12 21.32 0.03
C LYS A 3 34.37 19.88 0.53
N PHE A 4 35.28 19.71 1.49
CA PHE A 4 35.61 18.41 2.08
C PHE A 4 34.45 17.84 2.91
N LEU A 5 33.77 18.73 3.65
CA LEU A 5 32.57 18.41 4.41
C LEU A 5 31.41 17.96 3.50
N VAL A 6 31.20 18.66 2.38
CA VAL A 6 30.16 18.29 1.41
C VAL A 6 30.44 16.93 0.77
N THR A 7 31.69 16.63 0.39
CA THR A 7 32.06 15.33 -0.18
C THR A 7 31.89 14.19 0.83
N LEU A 8 32.24 14.42 2.09
CA LEU A 8 32.08 13.44 3.17
C LEU A 8 30.59 13.14 3.43
N ILE A 9 29.76 14.19 3.46
CA ILE A 9 28.31 14.07 3.61
C ILE A 9 27.73 13.26 2.42
N LEU A 10 28.15 13.54 1.18
CA LEU A 10 27.69 12.79 0.00
C LEU A 10 28.04 11.30 0.09
N MET A 11 29.28 10.96 0.46
CA MET A 11 29.73 9.58 0.62
C MET A 11 28.92 8.84 1.69
N LEU A 12 28.66 9.49 2.83
CA LEU A 12 27.83 8.92 3.90
C LEU A 12 26.38 8.69 3.45
N PHE A 13 25.78 9.62 2.72
CA PHE A 13 24.44 9.45 2.16
C PHE A 13 24.36 8.31 1.13
N ILE A 14 25.39 8.12 0.31
CA ILE A 14 25.46 7.02 -0.66
C ILE A 14 25.50 5.67 0.07
N VAL A 15 26.33 5.52 1.11
CA VAL A 15 26.43 4.28 1.88
C VAL A 15 25.15 4.00 2.68
N PHE A 16 24.54 5.04 3.28
CA PHE A 16 23.30 4.90 4.07
C PHE A 16 22.09 4.49 3.21
N SER A 17 22.07 4.87 1.94
CA SER A 17 20.98 4.51 1.01
C SER A 17 21.02 3.02 0.62
N ILE A 18 22.20 2.42 0.57
CA ILE A 18 22.38 1.01 0.14
C ILE A 18 22.06 0.04 1.28
N THR A 19 22.39 0.39 2.53
CA THR A 19 22.22 -0.51 3.69
C THR A 19 20.77 -0.67 4.17
N ASN A 20 19.87 0.25 3.79
CA ASN A 20 18.46 0.19 4.15
C ASN A 20 17.58 -0.48 3.08
N ALA A 21 18.12 -0.73 1.89
CA ALA A 21 17.47 -1.63 0.95
C ALA A 21 17.67 -3.07 1.46
N HIS A 22 16.63 -3.91 1.37
CA HIS A 22 16.78 -5.34 1.57
C HIS A 22 16.97 -5.97 0.18
N PRO A 23 18.19 -5.98 -0.40
CA PRO A 23 18.41 -6.64 -1.67
C PRO A 23 18.08 -8.12 -1.51
N PHE A 24 17.40 -8.69 -2.50
CA PHE A 24 17.23 -10.13 -2.58
C PHE A 24 18.61 -10.78 -2.72
N LYS A 25 18.85 -11.86 -1.98
CA LYS A 25 20.17 -12.51 -1.93
C LYS A 25 20.45 -13.31 -3.21
N ASN A 26 19.41 -13.73 -3.93
CA ASN A 26 19.51 -14.44 -5.21
C ASN A 26 18.20 -14.38 -6.00
N ASP A 27 18.25 -14.83 -7.26
CA ASP A 27 17.10 -14.87 -8.17
C ASP A 27 15.96 -15.73 -7.65
N LYS A 28 16.25 -16.81 -6.92
CA LYS A 28 15.22 -17.69 -6.35
C LYS A 28 14.40 -16.95 -5.30
N GLU A 29 15.04 -16.20 -4.40
CA GLU A 29 14.37 -15.39 -3.38
C GLU A 29 13.48 -14.31 -4.03
N LEU A 30 13.95 -13.71 -5.13
CA LEU A 30 13.17 -12.75 -5.91
C LEU A 30 11.93 -13.39 -6.57
N GLN A 31 12.10 -14.56 -7.19
CA GLN A 31 10.98 -15.29 -7.82
C GLN A 31 9.96 -15.78 -6.78
N ASP A 32 10.43 -16.31 -5.65
CA ASP A 32 9.56 -16.74 -4.55
C ASP A 32 8.78 -15.56 -3.96
N PHE A 33 9.38 -14.37 -3.91
CA PHE A 33 8.70 -13.14 -3.53
C PHE A 33 7.59 -12.77 -4.53
N TYR A 34 7.89 -12.75 -5.84
CA TYR A 34 6.88 -12.45 -6.86
C TYR A 34 5.72 -13.45 -6.86
N ALA A 35 6.00 -14.75 -6.73
CA ALA A 35 4.96 -15.78 -6.66
C ALA A 35 4.03 -15.58 -5.45
N GLN A 36 4.56 -15.14 -4.31
CA GLN A 36 3.74 -14.83 -3.14
C GLN A 36 2.88 -13.57 -3.36
N ILE A 37 3.43 -12.54 -4.01
CA ILE A 37 2.70 -11.32 -4.35
C ILE A 37 1.55 -11.64 -5.30
N ASP A 38 1.81 -12.39 -6.38
CA ASP A 38 0.80 -12.78 -7.36
C ASP A 38 -0.32 -13.57 -6.71
N LYS A 39 0.02 -14.53 -5.84
CA LYS A 39 -0.97 -15.29 -5.07
C LYS A 39 -1.84 -14.39 -4.20
N GLU A 40 -1.24 -13.42 -3.50
CA GLU A 40 -1.98 -12.51 -2.63
C GLU A 40 -2.88 -11.56 -3.43
N VAL A 41 -2.38 -11.03 -4.55
CA VAL A 41 -3.16 -10.20 -5.48
C VAL A 41 -4.34 -10.98 -6.05
N ASP A 42 -4.15 -12.22 -6.47
CA ASP A 42 -5.21 -13.10 -6.95
C ASP A 42 -6.28 -13.39 -5.90
N MET A 43 -5.88 -13.51 -4.64
CA MET A 43 -6.82 -13.68 -3.53
C MET A 43 -7.63 -12.40 -3.29
N GLU A 44 -7.00 -11.23 -3.32
CA GLU A 44 -7.68 -9.94 -3.15
C GLU A 44 -8.63 -9.63 -4.32
N LEU A 45 -8.25 -9.96 -5.56
CA LEU A 45 -9.11 -9.81 -6.75
C LEU A 45 -10.43 -10.59 -6.67
N LYS A 46 -10.44 -11.72 -5.97
CA LYS A 46 -11.63 -12.57 -5.82
C LYS A 46 -12.55 -12.13 -4.67
N LYS A 47 -12.16 -11.12 -3.89
CA LYS A 47 -12.93 -10.69 -2.71
C LYS A 47 -14.11 -9.82 -3.09
N ASP A 48 -15.24 -10.11 -2.47
CA ASP A 48 -16.38 -9.20 -2.38
C ASP A 48 -16.13 -8.20 -1.24
N TYR A 49 -15.63 -7.03 -1.59
CA TYR A 49 -15.33 -5.98 -0.62
C TYR A 49 -16.57 -5.32 -0.02
N LEU A 50 -17.75 -5.40 -0.67
CA LEU A 50 -19.00 -4.94 -0.08
C LEU A 50 -19.37 -5.84 1.11
N LYS A 51 -19.29 -7.15 0.90
CA LYS A 51 -19.51 -8.13 1.98
C LYS A 51 -18.46 -7.99 3.08
N LEU A 52 -17.19 -7.82 2.70
CA LEU A 52 -16.08 -7.63 3.65
C LEU A 52 -16.29 -6.39 4.54
N PHE A 53 -16.68 -5.27 3.94
CA PHE A 53 -16.98 -4.04 4.66
C PHE A 53 -18.15 -4.23 5.61
N ALA A 54 -19.25 -4.86 5.15
CA ALA A 54 -20.43 -5.12 5.98
C ALA A 54 -20.11 -5.96 7.23
N GLN A 55 -19.24 -6.98 7.09
CA GLN A 55 -18.79 -7.82 8.20
C GLN A 55 -17.95 -7.05 9.23
N ARG A 56 -17.14 -6.08 8.76
CA ARG A 56 -16.20 -5.32 9.60
C ARG A 56 -16.74 -4.00 10.12
N ARG A 57 -17.88 -3.53 9.61
CA ARG A 57 -18.40 -2.16 9.82
C ARG A 57 -18.46 -1.70 11.28
N PHE A 58 -18.65 -2.63 12.22
CA PHE A 58 -18.75 -2.32 13.64
C PHE A 58 -17.40 -2.07 14.32
N ASN A 59 -16.30 -2.58 13.74
CA ASN A 59 -14.94 -2.40 14.24
C ASN A 59 -14.18 -1.30 13.48
N LEU A 60 -14.74 -0.82 12.36
CA LEU A 60 -14.15 0.24 11.58
C LEU A 60 -14.27 1.58 12.31
N ARG A 61 -13.14 2.26 12.46
CA ARG A 61 -13.09 3.65 12.90
C ARG A 61 -13.32 4.56 11.70
N LYS A 62 -14.19 5.55 11.85
CA LYS A 62 -14.35 6.61 10.84
C LYS A 62 -13.18 7.58 10.97
N ILE A 63 -12.52 7.86 9.85
CA ILE A 63 -11.48 8.89 9.74
C ILE A 63 -12.14 10.12 9.11
N GLU A 64 -11.91 11.29 9.71
CA GLU A 64 -12.41 12.54 9.17
C GLU A 64 -11.74 12.86 7.84
N SER A 65 -12.53 13.38 6.90
CA SER A 65 -12.08 13.88 5.61
C SER A 65 -12.58 15.31 5.46
N GLU A 66 -11.75 16.16 4.87
CA GLU A 66 -12.13 17.55 4.55
C GLU A 66 -13.20 17.60 3.44
N SER A 67 -13.31 16.55 2.62
CA SER A 67 -14.33 16.45 1.58
C SER A 67 -15.60 15.81 2.13
N PHE A 68 -16.73 16.51 1.95
CA PHE A 68 -18.06 16.01 2.33
C PHE A 68 -18.44 14.70 1.62
N PHE A 69 -17.95 14.51 0.39
CA PHE A 69 -18.27 13.35 -0.44
C PHE A 69 -17.42 12.12 -0.11
N ILE A 70 -16.26 12.32 0.52
CA ILE A 70 -15.31 11.24 0.82
C ILE A 70 -15.51 10.75 2.25
N ARG A 71 -15.74 9.46 2.40
CA ARG A 71 -15.81 8.78 3.70
C ARG A 71 -14.71 7.74 3.80
N ILE A 72 -13.91 7.85 4.86
CA ILE A 72 -12.80 6.93 5.12
C ILE A 72 -13.12 6.11 6.37
N PHE A 73 -12.98 4.80 6.27
CA PHE A 73 -13.19 3.85 7.36
C PHE A 73 -11.98 2.94 7.50
N GLU A 74 -11.56 2.65 8.72
CA GLU A 74 -10.29 1.97 8.96
C GLU A 74 -10.32 1.07 10.21
N ASP A 75 -9.85 -0.16 10.07
CA ASP A 75 -9.48 -1.05 11.17
C ASP A 75 -7.98 -1.37 11.08
N ASP A 76 -7.49 -2.36 11.82
CA ASP A 76 -6.06 -2.69 11.86
C ASP A 76 -5.55 -3.29 10.54
N GLU A 77 -6.43 -3.90 9.74
CA GLU A 77 -6.06 -4.62 8.53
C GLU A 77 -6.45 -3.86 7.25
N TYR A 78 -7.56 -3.12 7.25
CA TYR A 78 -8.12 -2.49 6.06
C TYR A 78 -8.41 -1.01 6.26
N ARG A 79 -8.26 -0.26 5.16
CA ARG A 79 -8.79 1.10 4.98
C ARG A 79 -9.69 1.13 3.75
N PHE A 80 -10.90 1.63 3.92
CA PHE A 80 -11.90 1.79 2.87
C PHE A 80 -12.13 3.27 2.61
N THR A 81 -12.03 3.69 1.35
CA THR A 81 -12.40 5.02 0.87
C THR A 81 -13.63 4.90 0.00
N ILE A 82 -14.69 5.60 0.40
CA ILE A 82 -15.98 5.63 -0.29
C ILE A 82 -16.23 7.05 -0.76
N ASN A 83 -16.47 7.22 -2.05
CA ASN A 83 -16.84 8.51 -2.64
C ASN A 83 -18.32 8.47 -3.02
N ASP A 84 -19.09 9.40 -2.45
CA ASP A 84 -20.56 9.49 -2.49
C ASP A 84 -21.27 8.26 -1.93
N ARG A 85 -21.18 7.12 -2.60
CA ARG A 85 -21.75 5.81 -2.25
C ARG A 85 -20.97 4.64 -2.86
N LEU A 86 -19.95 4.90 -3.68
CA LEU A 86 -19.16 3.88 -4.36
C LEU A 86 -17.84 3.69 -3.63
N PHE A 87 -17.38 2.44 -3.52
CA PHE A 87 -15.99 2.22 -3.17
C PHE A 87 -15.13 2.87 -4.23
N GLU A 88 -14.21 3.72 -3.80
CA GLU A 88 -13.19 4.31 -4.66
C GLU A 88 -11.89 3.51 -4.51
N LYS A 89 -11.54 3.18 -3.27
CA LYS A 89 -10.29 2.53 -2.95
C LYS A 89 -10.41 1.68 -1.68
N VAL A 90 -9.79 0.50 -1.68
CA VAL A 90 -9.59 -0.34 -0.50
C VAL A 90 -8.11 -0.65 -0.36
N VAL A 91 -7.58 -0.53 0.84
CA VAL A 91 -6.18 -0.79 1.13
C VAL A 91 -6.08 -1.84 2.21
N LYS A 92 -5.49 -2.98 1.89
CA LYS A 92 -5.02 -3.95 2.88
C LYS A 92 -3.64 -3.53 3.37
N LYS A 93 -3.50 -3.37 4.67
CA LYS A 93 -2.29 -2.89 5.31
C LYS A 93 -1.36 -4.04 5.63
N ASN A 94 -0.09 -3.68 5.85
CA ASN A 94 0.88 -4.52 6.55
C ASN A 94 1.09 -5.90 5.91
N VAL A 95 1.05 -5.95 4.57
CA VAL A 95 1.34 -7.15 3.81
C VAL A 95 2.87 -7.32 3.75
N PHE A 96 3.36 -8.55 3.85
CA PHE A 96 4.80 -8.90 3.78
C PHE A 96 5.67 -8.12 4.79
N ASP A 97 5.72 -8.60 6.03
CA ASP A 97 6.55 -8.05 7.14
C ASP A 97 6.34 -6.55 7.39
N ASN A 98 5.10 -6.06 7.27
CA ASN A 98 4.77 -4.65 7.40
C ASN A 98 5.49 -3.74 6.38
N LYS A 99 6.05 -4.28 5.29
CA LYS A 99 6.78 -3.50 4.28
C LYS A 99 5.91 -3.13 3.09
N PHE A 100 4.82 -3.84 2.85
CA PHE A 100 3.95 -3.63 1.70
C PHE A 100 2.48 -3.45 2.09
N ILE A 101 1.71 -3.00 1.13
CA ILE A 101 0.25 -2.90 1.19
C ILE A 101 -0.32 -3.40 -0.13
N ILE A 102 -1.58 -3.83 -0.11
CA ILE A 102 -2.32 -4.08 -1.34
C ILE A 102 -3.38 -3.00 -1.48
N LEU A 103 -3.35 -2.32 -2.62
CA LEU A 103 -4.27 -1.27 -3.00
C LEU A 103 -5.19 -1.79 -4.09
N THR A 104 -6.48 -1.74 -3.83
CA THR A 104 -7.55 -2.10 -4.74
C THR A 104 -8.32 -0.83 -5.10
N SER A 105 -8.19 -0.36 -6.34
CA SER A 105 -8.90 0.81 -6.85
C SER A 105 -10.10 0.41 -7.69
N TYR A 106 -11.20 1.13 -7.54
CA TYR A 106 -12.45 0.93 -8.26
C TYR A 106 -12.64 2.05 -9.27
N TYR A 107 -12.83 1.68 -10.53
CA TYR A 107 -13.11 2.64 -11.60
C TYR A 107 -14.60 2.63 -11.92
N PRO A 108 -15.28 3.80 -11.93
CA PRO A 108 -16.71 3.87 -12.27
C PRO A 108 -17.04 3.42 -13.70
N SER A 109 -16.07 3.49 -14.62
CA SER A 109 -16.28 3.30 -16.07
C SER A 109 -16.25 1.84 -16.53
N ALA A 110 -15.79 0.92 -15.68
CA ALA A 110 -15.72 -0.49 -16.03
C ALA A 110 -15.77 -1.29 -14.73
N THR A 111 -16.35 -2.47 -14.77
CA THR A 111 -16.29 -3.54 -13.75
C THR A 111 -14.86 -4.00 -13.36
N LYS A 112 -13.84 -3.16 -13.56
CA LYS A 112 -12.43 -3.45 -13.39
C LYS A 112 -11.91 -2.82 -12.10
N MET A 113 -11.42 -3.70 -11.23
CA MET A 113 -10.65 -3.37 -10.04
C MET A 113 -9.18 -3.47 -10.41
N ALA A 114 -8.38 -2.45 -10.11
CA ALA A 114 -6.92 -2.56 -10.21
C ALA A 114 -6.37 -2.91 -8.83
N VAL A 115 -5.69 -4.05 -8.72
CA VAL A 115 -5.03 -4.49 -7.50
C VAL A 115 -3.53 -4.33 -7.69
N MET A 116 -2.89 -3.58 -6.79
CA MET A 116 -1.46 -3.26 -6.85
C MET A 116 -0.82 -3.53 -5.50
N CYS A 117 0.38 -4.11 -5.49
CA CYS A 117 1.21 -4.21 -4.29
C CYS A 117 2.19 -3.03 -4.25
N LEU A 118 2.22 -2.28 -3.14
CA LEU A 118 3.02 -1.07 -2.98
C LEU A 118 3.90 -1.15 -1.73
N GLY A 119 5.13 -0.64 -1.81
CA GLY A 119 6.01 -0.49 -0.65
C GLY A 119 5.55 0.63 0.29
N LYS A 120 5.65 0.43 1.61
CA LYS A 120 5.13 1.31 2.68
C LYS A 120 5.82 2.69 2.77
N GLY A 121 6.88 2.94 1.99
CA GLY A 121 7.53 4.26 1.86
C GLY A 121 7.02 5.14 0.71
N LEU A 122 6.21 4.60 -0.20
CA LEU A 122 5.70 5.32 -1.37
C LEU A 122 4.39 6.08 -1.07
N TYR A 123 3.89 6.03 0.17
CA TYR A 123 2.59 6.57 0.56
C TYR A 123 2.58 8.08 0.86
N ASN A 124 3.76 8.71 0.98
CA ASN A 124 3.87 10.15 1.30
C ASN A 124 3.93 11.06 0.05
N LYS A 125 3.77 10.50 -1.14
CA LYS A 125 3.49 11.23 -2.38
C LYS A 125 2.47 10.38 -3.15
N TRP A 126 1.43 10.99 -3.70
CA TRP A 126 0.22 10.38 -4.28
C TRP A 126 -0.87 10.10 -3.22
N CYS A 127 -1.85 10.97 -2.96
CA CYS A 127 -2.34 12.15 -3.69
C CYS A 127 -1.74 13.48 -3.21
#